data_AF-A0A3B0YBV8-F1
#
_entry.id   AF-A0A3B0YBV8-F1
#
_cell.length_a   1.000
_cell.length_b   1.000
_cell.length_c   1.000
_cell.angle_alpha   90.00
_cell.angle_beta   90.00
_cell.angle_gamma   90.00
#
_symmetry.space_group_name_H-M   'P 1'
#
loop_
_entity.id
_entity.type
_entity.pdbx_description
1 polymer ?
#
loop_
_entity_poly.entity_id
_entity_poly.type
_entity_poly.pdbx_seq_one_letter_code
_entity_poly.pdbx_strand_id
1 'polypeptide(L)'
;MTKKLTSFVFAFAISSLLALGSPGLSAAEYPIDEKLKQCETAFKAMQSKTATREQASKARVKHLELMVDILNNLNTANVKAVDAGRSLTAKELSNNVRVMGHLVEMLAKDHMTPEQEWSYLY
;
A
#
# COMPACT_ATOMS: atom_id res chain seq x y z
N MET A 1 39.54 -6.34 -52.09
CA MET A 1 39.02 -7.62 -52.63
C MET A 1 38.84 -8.56 -51.44
N THR A 2 37.60 -8.99 -51.18
CA THR A 2 37.19 -10.13 -50.30
C THR A 2 37.59 -10.13 -48.81
N LYS A 3 36.84 -10.63 -47.84
CA LYS A 3 35.43 -11.06 -47.65
C LYS A 3 35.30 -11.33 -46.15
N LYS A 4 34.07 -11.23 -45.66
CA LYS A 4 33.51 -11.68 -44.37
C LYS A 4 34.11 -12.98 -43.81
N LEU A 5 33.96 -13.15 -42.48
CA LEU A 5 34.00 -14.36 -41.63
C LEU A 5 35.02 -14.12 -40.50
N THR A 6 34.63 -13.53 -39.38
CA THR A 6 34.43 -14.29 -38.14
C THR A 6 33.63 -13.48 -37.11
N SER A 7 32.36 -13.21 -37.41
CA SER A 7 31.37 -12.76 -36.41
C SER A 7 30.38 -13.91 -36.22
N PHE A 8 30.77 -14.99 -35.53
CA PHE A 8 29.88 -16.09 -35.12
C PHE A 8 30.60 -17.12 -34.21
N VAL A 9 31.21 -16.67 -33.11
CA VAL A 9 31.69 -17.61 -32.06
C VAL A 9 31.17 -17.24 -30.65
N PHE A 10 30.43 -16.15 -30.49
CA PHE A 10 29.87 -15.74 -29.18
C PHE A 10 28.37 -16.03 -29.01
N ALA A 11 27.90 -17.16 -29.56
CA ALA A 11 26.49 -17.53 -29.45
C ALA A 11 26.32 -19.04 -29.27
N PHE A 12 26.98 -19.66 -28.28
CA PHE A 12 26.56 -20.99 -27.79
C PHE A 12 27.12 -21.35 -26.40
N ALA A 13 27.13 -20.39 -25.47
CA ALA A 13 27.47 -20.66 -24.06
C ALA A 13 26.59 -19.89 -23.04
N ILE A 14 25.45 -19.36 -23.47
CA ILE A 14 24.48 -18.66 -22.58
C ILE A 14 23.07 -19.25 -22.77
N SER A 15 22.97 -20.55 -23.03
CA SER A 15 21.67 -21.23 -23.20
C SER A 15 21.43 -22.36 -22.21
N SER A 16 22.28 -22.50 -21.19
CA SER A 16 22.12 -23.49 -20.10
C SER A 16 21.88 -22.86 -18.71
N LEU A 17 21.61 -21.56 -18.63
CA LEU A 17 21.17 -20.87 -17.39
C LEU A 17 19.68 -20.51 -17.41
N LEU A 18 18.90 -21.15 -18.29
CA LEU A 18 17.45 -21.04 -18.39
C LEU A 18 16.77 -22.37 -18.04
N ALA A 19 17.17 -22.99 -16.94
CA ALA A 19 16.39 -24.03 -16.28
C ALA A 19 16.92 -24.22 -14.87
N LEU A 20 16.15 -23.73 -13.89
CA LEU A 20 15.96 -24.27 -12.53
C LEU A 20 15.92 -23.13 -11.51
N GLY A 21 14.72 -22.91 -11.01
CA GLY A 21 14.45 -22.01 -9.90
C GLY A 21 13.75 -20.74 -10.35
N SER A 22 12.50 -20.87 -10.79
CA SER A 22 11.51 -19.93 -10.29
C SER A 22 11.37 -20.22 -8.79
N PRO A 23 11.98 -19.47 -7.85
CA PRO A 23 11.24 -19.26 -6.63
C PRO A 23 10.00 -18.50 -7.10
N GLY A 24 8.82 -18.97 -6.72
CA GLY A 24 7.67 -18.08 -6.77
C GLY A 24 8.13 -16.74 -6.20
N LEU A 25 8.07 -15.69 -7.02
CA LEU A 25 8.01 -14.32 -6.53
C LEU A 25 6.79 -14.33 -5.62
N SER A 26 7.00 -14.73 -4.37
CA SER A 26 6.08 -14.49 -3.29
C SER A 26 5.89 -12.99 -3.35
N ALA A 27 4.76 -12.55 -3.90
CA ALA A 27 4.39 -11.16 -3.92
C ALA A 27 4.56 -10.70 -2.47
N ALA A 28 5.54 -9.84 -2.23
CA ALA A 28 5.89 -9.42 -0.88
C ALA A 28 4.58 -9.01 -0.18
N GLU A 29 4.30 -9.63 0.95
CA GLU A 29 3.08 -9.38 1.71
C GLU A 29 2.99 -7.86 1.96
N TYR A 30 1.84 -7.27 1.63
CA TYR A 30 1.67 -5.82 1.73
C TYR A 30 1.93 -5.37 3.18
N PRO A 31 2.88 -4.46 3.44
CA PRO A 31 3.30 -4.11 4.80
C PRO A 31 2.30 -3.14 5.44
N ILE A 32 1.12 -3.67 5.79
CA ILE A 32 -0.05 -2.89 6.23
C ILE A 32 0.26 -1.98 7.42
N ASP A 33 1.02 -2.46 8.41
CA ASP A 33 1.35 -1.71 9.61
C ASP A 33 2.34 -0.56 9.32
N GLU A 34 3.30 -0.79 8.42
CA GLU A 34 4.23 0.25 8.01
C GLU A 34 3.50 1.35 7.22
N LYS A 35 2.63 0.95 6.30
CA LYS A 35 1.82 1.86 5.49
C LYS A 35 0.88 2.69 6.35
N LEU A 36 0.24 2.06 7.34
CA LEU A 36 -0.60 2.75 8.32
C LEU A 36 0.23 3.77 9.13
N LYS A 37 1.41 3.39 9.61
CA LYS A 37 2.33 4.31 10.32
C LYS A 37 2.77 5.48 9.45
N GLN A 38 3.06 5.25 8.17
CA GLN A 38 3.38 6.31 7.21
C GLN A 38 2.18 7.24 7.00
N CYS A 39 0.97 6.69 6.93
CA CYS A 39 -0.28 7.44 6.80
C CYS A 39 -0.52 8.36 8.00
N GLU A 40 -0.36 7.84 9.23
CA GLU A 40 -0.43 8.61 10.46
C GLU A 40 0.63 9.71 10.56
N THR A 41 1.84 9.42 10.07
CA THR A 41 2.92 10.40 10.06
C THR A 41 2.61 11.55 9.11
N ALA A 42 2.09 11.24 7.91
CA ALA A 42 1.65 12.26 6.96
C ALA A 42 0.48 13.10 7.53
N PHE A 43 -0.48 12.45 8.19
CA PHE A 43 -1.57 13.13 8.90
C PHE A 43 -1.08 14.10 9.97
N LYS A 44 -0.15 13.67 10.84
CA LYS A 44 0.45 14.55 11.85
C LYS A 44 1.24 15.71 11.22
N ALA A 45 1.92 15.47 10.11
CA ALA A 45 2.68 16.49 9.40
C ALA A 45 1.78 17.57 8.78
N MET A 46 0.62 17.21 8.22
CA MET A 46 -0.32 18.20 7.68
C MET A 46 -0.99 19.06 8.77
N GLN A 47 -1.09 18.55 10.00
CA GLN A 47 -1.61 19.29 11.16
C GLN A 47 -0.52 20.05 11.95
N SER A 48 0.74 20.01 11.51
CA SER A 48 1.83 20.64 12.23
C SER A 48 1.67 22.17 12.26
N LYS A 49 1.73 22.75 13.47
CA LYS A 49 1.70 24.21 13.68
C LYS A 49 2.94 24.93 13.15
N THR A 50 4.00 24.20 12.83
CA THR A 50 5.29 24.75 12.36
C THR A 50 5.53 24.53 10.87
N ALA A 51 4.65 23.80 10.18
CA ALA A 51 4.78 23.54 8.75
C ALA A 51 4.37 24.77 7.93
N THR A 52 5.07 25.01 6.81
CA THR A 52 4.60 25.95 5.81
C THR A 52 3.33 25.42 5.14
N ARG A 53 2.55 26.32 4.51
CA ARG A 53 1.35 25.93 3.76
C ARG A 53 1.65 24.87 2.68
N GLU A 54 2.79 24.99 2.01
CA GLU A 54 3.23 24.03 0.98
C GLU A 54 3.55 22.66 1.60
N GLN A 55 4.25 22.63 2.73
CA GLN A 55 4.57 21.39 3.46
C GLN A 55 3.30 20.70 3.95
N ALA A 56 2.36 21.46 4.52
CA ALA A 56 1.07 20.94 4.95
C ALA A 56 0.26 20.37 3.78
N SER A 57 0.24 21.06 2.64
CA SER A 57 -0.43 20.58 1.43
C SER A 57 0.19 19.29 0.89
N LYS A 58 1.53 19.19 0.83
CA LYS A 58 2.24 17.97 0.42
C LYS A 58 1.95 16.81 1.36
N ALA A 59 1.93 17.06 2.67
CA ALA A 59 1.60 16.06 3.67
C ALA A 59 0.14 15.57 3.55
N ARG A 60 -0.81 16.47 3.26
CA ARG A 60 -2.22 16.12 3.02
C ARG A 60 -2.39 15.22 1.81
N VAL A 61 -1.76 15.55 0.68
CA VAL A 61 -1.80 14.70 -0.53
C VAL A 61 -1.24 13.31 -0.21
N LYS A 62 -0.06 13.25 0.43
CA LYS A 62 0.56 11.98 0.83
C LYS A 62 -0.32 11.17 1.77
N HIS A 63 -1.00 11.81 2.72
CA HIS A 63 -1.94 11.15 3.62
C HIS A 63 -3.09 10.49 2.83
N LEU A 64 -3.75 11.24 1.94
CA LEU A 64 -4.85 10.72 1.12
C LEU A 64 -4.42 9.60 0.17
N GLU A 65 -3.24 9.72 -0.45
CA GLU A 65 -2.67 8.66 -1.29
C GLU A 65 -2.46 7.37 -0.51
N LEU A 66 -1.91 7.45 0.70
CA LEU A 66 -1.70 6.29 1.57
C LEU A 66 -3.03 5.69 2.05
N MET A 67 -4.03 6.52 2.34
CA MET A 67 -5.38 6.02 2.67
C MET A 67 -5.97 5.20 1.54
N VAL A 68 -5.90 5.70 0.31
CA VAL A 68 -6.41 5.01 -0.88
C VAL A 68 -5.62 3.72 -1.15
N ASP A 69 -4.29 3.75 -1.04
CA ASP A 69 -3.42 2.56 -1.19
C ASP A 69 -3.80 1.45 -0.19
N ILE A 70 -3.97 1.82 1.08
CA ILE A 70 -4.38 0.90 2.14
C ILE A 70 -5.77 0.31 1.85
N LEU A 71 -6.77 1.15 1.54
CA LEU A 71 -8.13 0.70 1.27
C LEU A 71 -8.20 -0.22 0.04
N ASN A 72 -7.47 0.11 -1.02
CA ASN A 72 -7.37 -0.72 -2.21
C ASN A 72 -6.73 -2.08 -1.90
N ASN A 73 -5.71 -2.11 -1.05
CA ASN A 73 -5.10 -3.36 -0.63
C ASN A 73 -6.09 -4.23 0.16
N LEU A 74 -6.78 -3.66 1.16
CA LEU A 74 -7.80 -4.38 1.93
C LEU A 74 -8.91 -4.91 1.03
N ASN A 75 -9.42 -4.08 0.11
CA ASN A 75 -10.45 -4.50 -0.84
C ASN A 75 -9.95 -5.63 -1.76
N THR A 76 -8.71 -5.52 -2.28
CA THR A 76 -8.10 -6.55 -3.13
C THR A 76 -7.98 -7.88 -2.38
N ALA A 77 -7.57 -7.85 -1.11
CA ALA A 77 -7.49 -9.05 -0.27
C ALA A 77 -8.88 -9.67 -0.05
N ASN A 78 -9.90 -8.85 0.18
CA ASN A 78 -11.28 -9.29 0.36
C ASN A 78 -11.86 -9.93 -0.92
N VAL A 79 -11.65 -9.29 -2.08
CA VAL A 79 -12.06 -9.83 -3.38
C VAL A 79 -11.37 -11.16 -3.66
N LYS A 80 -10.06 -11.27 -3.41
CA LYS A 80 -9.32 -12.54 -3.54
C LYS A 80 -9.89 -13.66 -2.66
N ALA A 81 -10.37 -13.35 -1.45
CA ALA A 81 -11.01 -14.33 -0.60
C ALA A 81 -12.34 -14.81 -1.19
N VAL A 82 -13.17 -13.88 -1.68
CA VAL A 82 -14.45 -14.17 -2.33
C VAL A 82 -14.25 -15.00 -3.61
N ASP A 83 -13.30 -14.62 -4.45
CA ASP A 83 -12.96 -15.33 -5.70
C ASP A 83 -12.46 -16.75 -5.43
N ALA A 84 -11.82 -16.97 -4.27
CA ALA A 84 -11.41 -18.30 -3.80
C ALA A 84 -12.55 -19.07 -3.10
N GLY A 85 -13.78 -18.55 -3.08
CA GLY A 85 -14.94 -19.19 -2.47
C GLY A 85 -14.88 -19.27 -0.94
N ARG A 86 -14.07 -18.43 -0.28
CA ARG A 86 -13.91 -18.42 1.17
C ARG A 86 -14.34 -17.08 1.77
N SER A 87 -14.83 -17.14 3.00
CA SER A 87 -14.95 -15.95 3.84
C SER A 87 -13.58 -15.49 4.34
N LEU A 88 -13.51 -14.24 4.79
CA LEU A 88 -12.39 -13.77 5.59
C LEU A 88 -12.30 -14.58 6.89
N THR A 89 -11.08 -14.93 7.27
CA THR A 89 -10.79 -15.46 8.60
C THR A 89 -11.05 -14.40 9.67
N ALA A 90 -11.28 -14.82 10.92
CA ALA A 90 -11.46 -13.89 12.04
C ALA A 90 -10.27 -12.91 12.19
N LYS A 91 -9.04 -13.37 11.90
CA LYS A 91 -7.83 -12.55 11.94
C LYS A 91 -7.82 -11.50 10.83
N GLU A 92 -8.13 -11.89 9.60
CA GLU A 92 -8.22 -10.96 8.46
C GLU A 92 -9.30 -9.91 8.70
N LEU A 93 -10.49 -10.33 9.14
CA LEU A 93 -11.60 -9.42 9.47
C LEU A 93 -11.21 -8.44 10.59
N SER A 94 -10.62 -8.93 11.68
CA SER A 94 -10.20 -8.08 12.80
C SER A 94 -9.15 -7.06 12.35
N ASN A 95 -8.20 -7.47 11.50
CA ASN A 95 -7.21 -6.55 10.97
C ASN A 95 -7.84 -5.49 10.07
N ASN A 96 -8.76 -5.87 9.18
CA ASN A 96 -9.50 -4.93 8.33
C ASN A 96 -10.23 -3.89 9.17
N VAL A 97 -11.00 -4.33 10.17
CA VAL A 97 -11.77 -3.43 11.05
C VAL A 97 -10.84 -2.46 11.79
N ARG A 98 -9.73 -2.96 12.35
CA ARG A 98 -8.73 -2.13 13.04
C ARG A 98 -8.17 -1.05 12.11
N VAL A 99 -7.70 -1.45 10.93
CA VAL A 99 -7.09 -0.52 9.97
C VAL A 99 -8.11 0.52 9.49
N MET A 100 -9.31 0.08 9.11
CA MET A 100 -10.39 0.99 8.71
C MET A 100 -10.76 1.96 9.84
N GLY A 101 -10.81 1.49 11.09
CA GLY A 101 -11.05 2.34 12.26
C GLY A 101 -10.04 3.47 12.40
N HIS A 102 -8.74 3.18 12.27
CA HIS A 102 -7.70 4.21 12.29
C HIS A 102 -7.83 5.22 11.13
N LEU A 103 -8.15 4.75 9.93
CA LEU A 103 -8.35 5.62 8.78
C LEU A 103 -9.55 6.56 8.98
N VAL A 104 -10.67 6.04 9.48
CA VAL A 104 -11.87 6.84 9.78
C VAL A 104 -11.59 7.84 10.89
N GLU A 105 -10.85 7.46 11.93
CA GLU A 105 -10.47 8.38 13.01
C GLU A 105 -9.66 9.58 12.49
N MET A 106 -8.71 9.35 11.57
CA MET A 106 -7.93 10.43 10.95
C MET A 106 -8.81 11.34 10.07
N LEU A 107 -9.71 10.77 9.27
CA LEU A 107 -10.67 11.55 8.47
C LEU A 107 -11.58 12.41 9.35
N ALA A 108 -12.12 11.82 10.42
CA ALA A 108 -12.97 12.52 11.37
C ALA A 108 -12.23 13.72 11.98
N LYS A 109 -10.98 13.54 12.41
CA LYS A 109 -10.14 14.61 12.95
C LYS A 109 -9.76 15.70 11.93
N ASP A 110 -9.80 15.40 10.63
CA ASP A 110 -9.52 16.39 9.57
C ASP A 110 -10.76 17.18 9.13
N HIS A 111 -11.96 16.60 9.24
CA HIS A 111 -13.17 17.14 8.58
C HIS A 111 -14.37 17.38 9.51
N MET A 112 -14.39 16.81 10.71
CA MET A 112 -15.47 17.11 11.66
C MET A 112 -15.20 18.45 12.33
N THR A 113 -16.21 19.33 12.26
CA THR A 113 -16.28 20.48 13.14
C THR A 113 -16.27 19.98 14.59
N PRO A 114 -15.68 20.71 15.55
CA PRO A 114 -15.66 20.31 16.97
C PRO A 114 -17.05 20.20 17.61
N GLU A 115 -18.12 20.48 16.87
CA GLU A 115 -19.48 20.43 17.36
C GLU A 115 -19.90 18.97 17.56
N GLN A 116 -20.06 18.59 18.83
CA GLN A 116 -20.50 17.27 19.28
C GLN A 116 -21.98 17.04 18.94
N GLU A 117 -22.34 16.89 17.68
CA GLU A 117 -23.71 16.45 17.35
C GLU A 117 -23.86 14.92 17.41
N TRP A 118 -22.76 14.16 17.38
CA TRP A 118 -22.78 12.69 17.21
C TRP A 118 -22.18 11.89 18.38
N SER A 119 -21.98 12.52 19.54
CA SER A 119 -21.46 11.84 20.73
C SER A 119 -22.58 11.03 21.41
N TYR A 120 -22.43 9.70 21.48
CA TYR A 120 -23.28 8.82 22.31
C TYR A 120 -22.96 8.89 23.82
N LEU A 121 -22.10 9.82 24.26
CA LEU A 121 -21.88 10.09 25.68
C LEU A 121 -22.98 11.02 26.20
N TYR A 122 -23.99 10.43 26.84
CA TYR A 122 -24.84 11.09 27.84
C TYR A 122 -24.20 11.01 29.22
#